data_AF-O52591-F1
#
_entry.id   AF-O52591-F1
#
_cell.length_a   1.000
_cell.length_b   1.000
_cell.length_c   1.000
_cell.angle_alpha   90.00
_cell.angle_beta   90.00
_cell.angle_gamma   90.00
#
_symmetry.space_group_name_H-M   'P 1'
#
loop_
_entity.id
_entity.type
_entity.pdbx_description
1 polymer ?
#
loop_
_entity_poly.entity_id
_entity_poly.type
_entity_poly.pdbx_seq_one_letter_code
_entity_poly.pdbx_strand_id
1 'polypeptide(L)'
;RMAGRDMGDFLDEPLEDILSTPEVSHVFGDTKLGSAVPTPPVLIVQAVHDYLIDVSDIDALADSYTAGGANVTYHRDLFSEHVSLHPLSAPMTLRWLTDRFAGKPLTDHRVRTTWPTIFNPMTYAGMARLAVIAAKVITGRKLSRRPL
;
A
#
# COMPACT_ATOMS: atom_id res chain seq x y z
N ARG A 1 12.45 25.65 -0.64
CA ARG A 1 11.20 25.35 -1.38
C ARG A 1 11.60 24.44 -2.53
N MET A 2 11.38 23.12 -2.41
CA MET A 2 11.91 22.10 -3.35
C MET A 2 10.89 21.61 -4.39
N ALA A 3 9.66 22.10 -4.37
CA ALA A 3 8.62 21.66 -5.31
C ALA A 3 8.98 22.02 -6.76
N GLY A 4 8.94 21.02 -7.65
CA GLY A 4 9.20 21.16 -9.09
C GLY A 4 10.67 21.30 -9.48
N ARG A 5 11.60 20.93 -8.58
CA ARG A 5 13.05 20.88 -8.85
C ARG A 5 13.47 19.44 -9.10
N ASP A 6 14.37 19.23 -10.04
CA ASP A 6 15.01 17.94 -10.24
C ASP A 6 16.10 17.74 -9.16
N MET A 7 16.34 16.50 -8.74
CA MET A 7 17.42 16.17 -7.81
C MET A 7 18.80 16.44 -8.42
N GLY A 8 18.95 16.24 -9.73
CA GLY A 8 20.19 16.50 -10.46
C GLY A 8 20.61 17.98 -10.41
N ASP A 9 19.68 18.92 -10.22
CA ASP A 9 19.98 20.35 -10.08
C ASP A 9 20.80 20.67 -8.82
N PHE A 10 20.91 19.73 -7.88
CA PHE A 10 21.60 19.92 -6.59
C PHE A 10 22.90 19.12 -6.46
N LEU A 11 23.35 18.48 -7.54
CA LEU A 11 24.53 17.61 -7.56
C LEU A 11 25.65 18.24 -8.37
N ASP A 12 26.88 18.01 -7.96
CA ASP A 12 28.07 18.48 -8.68
C ASP A 12 28.40 17.62 -9.92
N GLU A 13 27.77 16.45 -10.04
CA GLU A 13 27.91 15.47 -11.11
C GLU A 13 26.54 14.92 -11.54
N PRO A 14 26.40 14.37 -12.77
CA PRO A 14 25.13 13.83 -13.26
C PRO A 14 24.53 12.80 -12.31
N LEU A 15 23.22 12.88 -12.07
CA LEU A 15 22.52 11.97 -11.17
C LEU A 15 22.72 10.50 -11.59
N GLU A 16 22.71 10.23 -12.89
CA GLU A 16 22.91 8.90 -13.46
C GLU A 16 24.28 8.31 -13.13
N ASP A 17 25.32 9.14 -13.06
CA ASP A 17 26.69 8.70 -12.73
C ASP A 17 26.74 8.26 -11.25
N ILE A 18 26.10 9.02 -10.35
CA ILE A 18 25.96 8.66 -8.93
C ILE A 18 25.16 7.37 -8.78
N LEU A 19 24.01 7.25 -9.45
CA LEU A 19 23.13 6.08 -9.36
C LEU A 19 23.80 4.81 -9.93
N SER A 20 24.71 4.98 -10.89
CA SER A 20 25.46 3.88 -11.51
C SER A 20 26.69 3.44 -10.72
N THR A 21 27.04 4.12 -9.61
CA THR A 21 28.15 3.68 -8.75
C THR A 21 27.88 2.28 -8.18
N PRO A 22 28.92 1.43 -8.03
CA PRO A 22 28.75 0.07 -7.52
C PRO A 22 28.05 0.01 -6.16
N GLU A 23 28.36 0.95 -5.27
CA GLU A 23 27.81 1.04 -3.92
C GLU A 23 26.30 1.33 -3.97
N VAL A 24 25.87 2.31 -4.77
CA VAL A 24 24.46 2.69 -4.89
C VAL A 24 23.66 1.62 -5.60
N SER A 25 24.21 1.05 -6.69
CA SER A 25 23.59 -0.06 -7.41
C SER A 25 23.40 -1.30 -6.54
N HIS A 26 24.37 -1.59 -5.67
CA HIS A 26 24.25 -2.69 -4.70
C HIS A 26 23.08 -2.47 -3.74
N VAL A 27 22.96 -1.28 -3.15
CA VAL A 27 21.85 -0.93 -2.24
C VAL A 27 20.49 -1.02 -2.95
N PHE A 28 20.39 -0.56 -4.19
CA PHE A 28 19.15 -0.71 -4.97
C PHE A 28 18.83 -2.17 -5.25
N GLY A 29 19.84 -2.99 -5.57
CA GLY A 29 19.68 -4.43 -5.74
C GLY A 29 19.10 -5.12 -4.50
N ASP A 30 19.64 -4.80 -3.32
CA ASP A 30 19.25 -5.39 -2.05
C ASP A 30 17.87 -4.92 -1.55
N THR A 31 17.49 -3.68 -1.88
CA THR A 31 16.20 -3.11 -1.46
C THR A 31 15.07 -3.35 -2.47
N LYS A 32 15.37 -3.80 -3.68
CA LYS A 32 14.39 -4.09 -4.72
C LYS A 32 13.48 -5.26 -4.32
N LEU A 33 12.18 -4.96 -4.24
CA LEU A 33 11.15 -5.98 -4.06
C LEU A 33 10.98 -6.82 -5.34
N GLY A 34 10.44 -8.04 -5.20
CA GLY A 34 10.19 -8.94 -6.34
C GLY A 34 11.27 -10.01 -6.58
N SER A 35 12.44 -9.91 -5.94
CA SER A 35 13.52 -10.90 -6.05
C SER A 35 13.22 -12.21 -5.30
N ALA A 36 12.44 -12.14 -4.23
CA ALA A 36 11.98 -13.29 -3.45
C ALA A 36 10.44 -13.35 -3.43
N VAL A 37 9.89 -14.54 -3.62
CA VAL A 37 8.44 -14.76 -3.61
C VAL A 37 7.95 -14.94 -2.16
N PRO A 38 6.98 -14.14 -1.69
CA PRO A 38 6.45 -14.27 -0.34
C PRO A 38 5.65 -15.58 -0.18
N THR A 39 5.96 -16.33 0.87
CA THR A 39 5.15 -17.49 1.31
C THR A 39 3.78 -17.09 1.90
N PRO A 40 3.68 -16.08 2.79
CA PRO A 40 2.38 -15.65 3.29
C PRO A 40 1.56 -14.94 2.19
N PRO A 41 0.22 -14.95 2.29
CA PRO A 41 -0.63 -14.14 1.41
C PRO A 41 -0.28 -12.65 1.52
N VAL A 42 -0.38 -11.93 0.40
CA VAL A 42 -0.05 -10.50 0.33
C VAL A 42 -1.26 -9.71 -0.16
N LEU A 43 -1.56 -8.60 0.51
CA LEU A 43 -2.45 -7.55 0.02
C LEU A 43 -1.59 -6.39 -0.47
N ILE A 44 -1.76 -6.02 -1.74
CA ILE A 44 -1.18 -4.81 -2.33
C ILE A 44 -2.34 -3.84 -2.59
N VAL A 45 -2.17 -2.59 -2.16
CA VAL A 45 -3.14 -1.51 -2.41
C VAL A 45 -2.39 -0.33 -2.97
N GLN A 46 -2.73 0.10 -4.18
CA GLN A 46 -2.04 1.20 -4.87
C GLN A 46 -3.03 2.13 -5.56
N ALA A 47 -2.73 3.42 -5.54
CA ALA A 47 -3.47 4.44 -6.25
C ALA A 47 -2.99 4.50 -7.70
N VAL A 48 -3.93 4.53 -8.65
CA VAL A 48 -3.61 4.60 -10.08
C VAL A 48 -3.06 5.98 -10.47
N HIS A 49 -3.45 7.03 -9.74
CA HIS A 49 -2.99 8.41 -9.95
C HIS A 49 -1.95 8.84 -8.89
N ASP A 50 -1.17 7.90 -8.38
CA ASP A 50 -0.07 8.19 -7.47
C ASP A 50 1.07 8.88 -8.24
N TYR A 51 1.42 10.10 -7.81
CA TYR A 51 2.47 10.91 -8.43
C TYR A 51 3.84 10.72 -7.76
N LEU A 52 3.90 9.96 -6.66
CA LEU A 52 5.14 9.67 -5.91
C LEU A 52 5.64 8.25 -6.20
N ILE A 53 4.74 7.28 -6.27
CA ILE A 53 5.04 5.88 -6.59
C ILE A 53 4.33 5.51 -7.88
N ASP A 54 5.10 5.17 -8.92
CA ASP A 54 4.53 4.80 -10.20
C ASP A 54 3.73 3.48 -10.08
N VAL A 55 2.47 3.51 -10.54
CA VAL A 55 1.59 2.34 -10.50
C VAL A 55 2.12 1.18 -11.34
N SER A 56 2.87 1.45 -12.41
CA SER A 56 3.43 0.42 -13.28
C SER A 56 4.51 -0.42 -12.59
N ASP A 57 5.30 0.18 -11.70
CA ASP A 57 6.27 -0.55 -10.89
C ASP A 57 5.58 -1.51 -9.91
N ILE A 58 4.44 -1.09 -9.34
CA ILE A 58 3.63 -1.93 -8.45
C ILE A 58 2.87 -3.01 -9.22
N ASP A 59 2.39 -2.70 -10.43
CA ASP A 59 1.81 -3.69 -11.34
C ASP A 59 2.85 -4.79 -11.66
N ALA A 60 4.08 -4.41 -12.01
CA ALA A 60 5.17 -5.35 -12.27
C ALA A 60 5.56 -6.19 -11.04
N LEU A 61 5.53 -5.59 -9.84
CA LEU A 61 5.77 -6.31 -8.59
C LEU A 61 4.67 -7.34 -8.31
N ALA A 62 3.40 -6.95 -8.47
CA ALA A 62 2.26 -7.85 -8.28
C ALA A 62 2.30 -9.03 -9.26
N ASP A 63 2.68 -8.77 -10.52
CA ASP A 63 2.86 -9.79 -11.54
C ASP A 63 4.03 -10.73 -11.19
N SER A 64 5.17 -10.19 -10.76
CA SER A 64 6.33 -10.98 -10.35
C SER A 64 6.01 -11.94 -9.20
N TYR A 65 5.30 -11.45 -8.17
CA TYR A 65 4.84 -12.29 -7.06
C TYR A 65 3.82 -13.33 -7.50
N THR A 66 2.87 -12.96 -8.35
CA THR A 66 1.84 -13.89 -8.85
C THR A 66 2.46 -14.99 -9.72
N ALA A 67 3.38 -14.63 -10.62
CA ALA A 67 4.12 -15.58 -11.46
C ALA A 67 5.00 -16.52 -10.62
N GLY A 68 5.53 -16.04 -9.51
CA GLY A 68 6.25 -16.84 -8.53
C GLY A 68 5.39 -17.79 -7.70
N GLY A 69 4.05 -17.72 -7.81
CA GLY A 69 3.10 -18.56 -7.08
C GLY A 69 2.63 -17.99 -5.74
N ALA A 70 2.93 -16.72 -5.42
CA ALA A 70 2.40 -16.07 -4.24
C ALA A 70 0.88 -15.87 -4.33
N ASN A 71 0.23 -15.91 -3.17
CA ASN A 71 -1.18 -15.55 -3.08
C ASN A 71 -1.35 -14.03 -2.96
N VAL A 72 -1.46 -13.35 -4.11
CA VAL A 72 -1.57 -11.88 -4.18
C VAL A 72 -3.04 -11.46 -4.31
N THR A 73 -3.46 -10.54 -3.44
CA THR A 73 -4.68 -9.73 -3.62
C THR A 73 -4.23 -8.32 -3.96
N TYR A 74 -4.48 -7.86 -5.18
CA TYR A 74 -4.08 -6.52 -5.61
C TYR A 74 -5.31 -5.63 -5.84
N HIS A 75 -5.36 -4.49 -5.15
CA HIS A 75 -6.39 -3.48 -5.28
C HIS A 75 -5.82 -2.18 -5.86
N ARG A 76 -6.25 -1.85 -7.07
CA ARG A 76 -5.92 -0.59 -7.76
C ARG A 76 -7.04 0.42 -7.51
N ASP A 77 -6.76 1.46 -6.73
CA ASP A 77 -7.71 2.53 -6.46
C ASP A 77 -7.62 3.61 -7.55
N LEU A 78 -8.70 3.78 -8.29
CA LEU A 78 -8.76 4.65 -9.47
C LEU A 78 -8.95 6.14 -9.15
N PHE A 79 -9.24 6.51 -7.90
CA PHE A 79 -9.69 7.89 -7.56
C PHE A 79 -8.89 8.54 -6.44
N SER A 80 -8.02 7.78 -5.79
CA SER A 80 -7.09 8.29 -4.79
C SER A 80 -5.77 8.70 -5.45
N GLU A 81 -5.10 9.65 -4.82
CA GLU A 81 -3.67 9.88 -4.98
C GLU A 81 -2.93 9.28 -3.76
N HIS A 82 -1.61 9.37 -3.72
CA HIS A 82 -0.76 8.81 -2.67
C HIS A 82 -1.28 9.03 -1.23
N VAL A 83 -1.48 10.30 -0.85
CA VAL A 83 -1.83 10.75 0.50
C VAL A 83 -3.25 10.35 0.89
N SER A 84 -4.22 10.47 -0.02
CA SER A 84 -5.62 10.12 0.22
C SER A 84 -5.84 8.61 0.27
N LEU A 85 -5.03 7.82 -0.44
CA LEU A 85 -5.12 6.37 -0.39
C LEU A 85 -4.80 5.83 1.01
N HIS A 86 -3.81 6.39 1.70
CA HIS A 86 -3.39 5.91 3.03
C HIS A 86 -4.55 5.79 4.04
N PRO A 87 -5.34 6.84 4.33
CA PRO A 87 -6.47 6.73 5.24
C PRO A 87 -7.64 5.92 4.64
N LEU A 88 -7.87 6.00 3.32
CA LEU A 88 -8.99 5.30 2.65
C LEU A 88 -8.80 3.77 2.60
N SER A 89 -7.56 3.31 2.48
CA SER A 89 -7.21 1.89 2.45
C SER A 89 -7.15 1.24 3.84
N ALA A 90 -7.08 2.03 4.92
CA ALA A 90 -6.93 1.50 6.28
C ALA A 90 -8.07 0.54 6.70
N PRO A 91 -9.37 0.86 6.51
CA PRO A 91 -10.46 -0.05 6.86
C PRO A 91 -10.39 -1.40 6.13
N MET A 92 -10.11 -1.39 4.82
CA MET A 92 -10.03 -2.63 4.04
C MET A 92 -8.82 -3.47 4.42
N THR A 93 -7.67 -2.82 4.69
CA THR A 93 -6.44 -3.48 5.10
C THR A 93 -6.61 -4.15 6.46
N LEU A 94 -7.22 -3.47 7.43
CA LEU A 94 -7.49 -4.03 8.75
C LEU A 94 -8.47 -5.20 8.70
N ARG A 95 -9.52 -5.12 7.86
CA ARG A 95 -10.44 -6.24 7.65
C ARG A 95 -9.72 -7.44 7.04
N TRP A 96 -8.89 -7.21 6.03
CA TRP A 96 -8.10 -8.27 5.40
C TRP A 96 -7.14 -8.94 6.40
N LEU A 97 -6.42 -8.16 7.21
CA LEU A 97 -5.54 -8.67 8.26
C LEU A 97 -6.32 -9.51 9.29
N THR A 98 -7.50 -9.04 9.69
CA THR A 98 -8.37 -9.77 10.63
C THR A 98 -8.77 -11.13 10.07
N ASP A 99 -9.10 -11.22 8.78
CA ASP A 99 -9.44 -12.48 8.13
C ASP A 99 -8.23 -13.43 8.02
N ARG A 100 -7.01 -12.90 7.83
CA ARG A 100 -5.78 -13.72 7.86
C ARG A 100 -5.50 -14.29 9.24
N PHE A 101 -5.63 -13.48 10.29
CA PHE A 101 -5.46 -13.97 11.67
C PHE A 101 -6.57 -14.94 12.11
N ALA A 102 -7.77 -14.82 11.56
CA ALA A 102 -8.88 -15.74 11.81
C ALA A 102 -8.83 -17.03 10.97
N GLY A 103 -7.81 -17.22 10.12
CA GLY A 103 -7.68 -18.40 9.26
C GLY A 103 -8.76 -18.52 8.19
N LYS A 104 -9.42 -17.42 7.81
CA LYS A 104 -10.47 -17.45 6.79
C LYS A 104 -9.90 -17.65 5.39
N PRO A 105 -10.65 -18.31 4.48
CA PRO A 105 -10.22 -18.51 3.09
C PRO A 105 -9.79 -17.22 2.40
N LEU A 106 -8.79 -17.30 1.52
CA LEU A 106 -8.29 -16.14 0.76
C LEU A 106 -9.31 -15.60 -0.25
N THR A 107 -10.32 -16.40 -0.60
CA THR A 107 -11.46 -15.99 -1.43
C THR A 107 -12.46 -15.12 -0.69
N ASP A 108 -12.45 -15.16 0.64
CA ASP A 108 -13.39 -14.46 1.50
C ASP A 108 -13.06 -12.96 1.48
N HIS A 109 -14.09 -12.13 1.29
CA HIS A 109 -13.97 -10.68 1.09
C HIS A 109 -12.93 -10.25 0.04
N ARG A 110 -12.63 -11.09 -0.97
CA ARG A 110 -11.84 -10.64 -2.14
C ARG A 110 -12.55 -9.44 -2.73
N VAL A 111 -11.84 -8.32 -2.77
CA VAL A 111 -12.30 -7.11 -3.43
C VAL A 111 -12.30 -7.40 -4.93
N ARG A 112 -13.42 -7.96 -5.42
CA ARG A 112 -13.65 -8.25 -6.85
C ARG A 112 -13.96 -7.00 -7.65
N THR A 113 -14.34 -5.94 -6.96
CA THR A 113 -14.80 -4.70 -7.56
C THR A 113 -13.66 -3.71 -7.62
N THR A 114 -13.23 -3.36 -8.84
CA THR A 114 -12.57 -2.11 -9.23
C THR A 114 -13.47 -0.88 -8.98
N TRP A 115 -14.35 -0.96 -7.98
CA TRP A 115 -15.23 0.15 -7.63
C TRP A 115 -14.50 1.02 -6.61
N PRO A 116 -14.49 2.35 -6.79
CA PRO A 116 -13.61 3.24 -6.03
C PRO A 116 -13.90 3.21 -4.53
N THR A 117 -12.86 3.24 -3.71
CA THR A 117 -12.98 3.24 -2.24
C THR A 117 -13.81 4.43 -1.73
N ILE A 118 -13.83 5.54 -2.49
CA ILE A 118 -14.62 6.75 -2.22
C ILE A 118 -16.15 6.56 -2.36
N PHE A 119 -16.61 5.55 -3.12
CA PHE A 119 -18.03 5.25 -3.28
C PHE A 119 -18.49 4.05 -2.44
N ASN A 120 -17.58 3.39 -1.73
CA ASN A 120 -17.94 2.29 -0.85
C ASN A 120 -18.41 2.84 0.51
N PRO A 121 -19.71 2.73 0.87
CA PRO A 121 -20.22 3.23 2.14
C PRO A 121 -19.56 2.59 3.36
N MET A 122 -19.01 1.37 3.21
CA MET A 122 -18.25 0.71 4.27
C MET A 122 -16.91 1.41 4.57
N THR A 123 -16.32 2.12 3.61
CA THR A 123 -15.10 2.93 3.83
C THR A 123 -15.37 3.99 4.87
N TYR A 124 -16.44 4.77 4.71
CA TYR A 124 -16.80 5.84 5.63
C TYR A 124 -17.21 5.32 7.01
N ALA A 125 -17.95 4.21 7.07
CA ALA A 125 -18.25 3.55 8.33
C ALA A 125 -16.98 3.09 9.06
N GLY A 126 -16.01 2.54 8.32
CA GLY A 126 -14.69 2.18 8.83
C GLY A 126 -13.89 3.38 9.34
N MET A 127 -13.85 4.48 8.58
CA MET A 127 -13.18 5.72 8.96
C MET A 127 -13.79 6.34 10.23
N ALA A 128 -15.12 6.42 10.32
CA ALA A 128 -15.80 6.91 11.52
C ALA A 128 -15.43 6.06 12.75
N ARG A 129 -15.36 4.73 12.59
CA ARG A 129 -14.95 3.82 13.66
C ARG A 129 -13.49 4.03 14.06
N LEU A 130 -12.59 4.23 13.09
CA LEU A 130 -11.18 4.55 13.36
C LEU A 130 -11.04 5.88 14.11
N ALA A 131 -11.78 6.91 13.72
CA ALA A 131 -11.79 8.20 14.42
C ALA A 131 -12.25 8.06 15.88
N VAL A 132 -13.30 7.27 16.14
CA VAL A 132 -13.77 6.98 17.50
C VAL A 132 -12.73 6.22 18.32
N ILE A 133 -12.05 5.24 17.72
CA ILE A 133 -10.97 4.49 18.38
C ILE A 133 -9.81 5.43 18.72
N ALA A 134 -9.34 6.23 17.76
CA ALA A 134 -8.28 7.20 17.96
C ALA A 134 -8.62 8.19 19.09
N ALA A 135 -9.83 8.74 19.09
CA ALA A 135 -10.31 9.63 20.15
C ALA A 135 -10.31 8.93 21.53
N LYS A 136 -10.73 7.66 21.60
CA LYS A 136 -10.68 6.88 22.85
C LYS A 136 -9.25 6.68 23.34
N VAL A 137 -8.31 6.38 22.44
CA VAL A 137 -6.89 6.23 22.81
C VAL A 137 -6.31 7.55 23.32
N ILE A 138 -6.51 8.65 22.59
CA ILE A 138 -6.02 9.98 22.98
C ILE A 138 -6.60 10.41 24.34
N THR A 139 -7.87 10.08 24.60
CA THR A 139 -8.54 10.42 25.87
C THR A 139 -8.35 9.38 26.98
N GLY A 140 -7.48 8.37 26.78
CA GLY A 140 -7.17 7.34 27.79
C GLY A 140 -8.32 6.38 28.11
N ARG A 141 -9.34 6.29 27.25
CA ARG A 141 -10.54 5.46 27.45
C ARG A 141 -10.30 4.02 26.96
N LYS A 142 -10.84 3.04 27.72
CA LYS A 142 -10.73 1.61 27.38
C LYS A 142 -11.42 1.29 26.04
N LEU A 143 -10.76 0.48 25.21
CA LEU A 143 -11.32 -0.05 23.97
C LEU A 143 -12.14 -1.32 24.27
N SER A 144 -13.41 -1.33 23.85
CA SER A 144 -14.23 -2.54 23.86
C SER A 144 -13.89 -3.35 22.61
N ARG A 145 -13.48 -4.62 22.78
CA ARG A 145 -13.36 -5.58 21.68
C ARG A 145 -14.76 -5.90 21.16
N ARG A 146 -15.18 -5.23 20.09
CA ARG A 146 -16.27 -5.69 19.23
C ARG A 146 -15.67 -6.12 17.89
N PRO A 147 -16.05 -7.29 17.35
CA PRO A 147 -15.57 -7.73 16.04
C PRO A 147 -15.90 -6.65 14.99
N LEU A 148 -14.99 -6.52 14.01
CA LEU A 148 -15.10 -5.55 12.91
C LEU A 148 -16.19 -5.98 11.94
#